data_AF-A0A925Z647-F1
#
_entry.id   AF-A0A925Z647-F1
#
_cell.length_a   1.000
_cell.length_b   1.000
_cell.length_c   1.000
_cell.angle_alpha   90.00
_cell.angle_beta   90.00
_cell.angle_gamma   90.00
#
_symmetry.space_group_name_H-M   'P 1'
#
loop_
_entity.id
_entity.type
_entity.pdbx_description
1 polymer ?
#
loop_
_entity_poly.entity_id
_entity_poly.type
_entity_poly.pdbx_seq_one_letter_code
_entity_poly.pdbx_strand_id
1 'polypeptide(L)'
;MRKRIYRGASFILLALSIPAIGWGLKEKEVISNATSTTSDSVQAAVTSTNTSTEELFTKHITEIYDSAHLSTASLNFEVFKKALTGYYHLKGNFKVSGDKQIISIVDFTKPSSQKRLWIVDLAKRKVLFHTLVAHGRGSGGLMAEKFSNTSESHQSSLGFYVTDDTYIGKHGLSLRLKGLDKGYNTNALARAIVVHGADYVSQNFVSQNGYLGRSHGCPAVPVELTNDIIKTIKGKTAMFLYSGSTPVSYSSNLLDAQVAANTFMSANQSLATL
;
A
#
# COMPACT_ATOMS: atom_id res chain seq x y z
N MET A 1 52.32 12.59 31.00
CA MET A 1 53.01 11.29 30.80
C MET A 1 51.95 10.23 30.53
N ARG A 2 51.72 9.82 29.26
CA ARG A 2 52.12 8.51 28.64
C ARG A 2 51.85 7.32 29.58
N LYS A 3 51.12 6.26 29.19
CA LYS A 3 51.37 5.40 28.02
C LYS A 3 50.12 4.64 27.53
N ARG A 4 50.05 4.50 26.20
CA ARG A 4 49.26 3.56 25.39
C ARG A 4 49.69 2.11 25.63
N ILE A 5 48.76 1.16 25.49
CA ILE A 5 49.04 -0.29 25.39
C ILE A 5 48.61 -0.78 23.99
N TYR A 6 49.51 -1.51 23.33
CA TYR A 6 49.41 -2.11 21.98
C TYR A 6 48.61 -3.44 22.02
N ARG A 7 47.63 -3.67 21.13
CA ARG A 7 47.68 -4.42 19.84
C ARG A 7 48.40 -5.78 19.87
N GLY A 8 47.61 -6.85 19.70
CA GLY A 8 48.04 -8.15 19.20
C GLY A 8 46.84 -8.91 18.62
N ALA A 9 46.81 -9.13 17.30
CA ALA A 9 45.85 -10.01 16.64
C ALA A 9 46.64 -10.87 15.65
N SER A 10 46.73 -12.17 15.93
CA SER A 10 47.36 -13.18 15.09
C SER A 10 46.47 -13.51 13.89
N PHE A 11 47.07 -13.45 12.70
CA PHE A 11 46.55 -14.06 11.48
C PHE A 11 47.03 -15.51 11.40
N ILE A 12 46.11 -16.46 11.18
CA ILE A 12 46.43 -17.84 10.78
C ILE A 12 45.85 -18.04 9.38
N LEU A 13 46.74 -18.18 8.40
CA LEU A 13 46.45 -18.69 7.06
C LEU A 13 46.40 -20.22 7.12
N LEU A 14 45.37 -20.83 6.56
CA LEU A 14 45.36 -22.25 6.20
C LEU A 14 44.92 -22.39 4.75
N ALA A 15 45.89 -22.71 3.89
CA ALA A 15 45.67 -23.09 2.51
C ALA A 15 45.42 -24.60 2.45
N LEU A 16 44.37 -25.02 1.75
CA LEU A 16 44.15 -26.43 1.40
C LEU A 16 44.05 -26.55 -0.12
N SER A 17 45.05 -27.21 -0.68
CA SER A 17 45.16 -27.66 -2.07
C SER A 17 44.39 -28.96 -2.29
N ILE A 18 43.64 -29.06 -3.39
CA ILE A 18 43.10 -30.35 -3.89
C ILE A 18 43.62 -30.55 -5.33
N PRO A 19 44.23 -31.69 -5.65
CA PRO A 19 44.73 -31.99 -6.99
C PRO A 19 43.63 -32.42 -7.96
N ALA A 20 43.80 -32.02 -9.22
CA ALA A 20 42.99 -32.43 -10.36
C ALA A 20 43.33 -33.88 -10.76
N ILE A 21 42.30 -34.69 -11.01
CA ILE A 21 42.40 -36.00 -11.64
C ILE A 21 41.72 -35.90 -13.00
N GLY A 22 42.52 -36.01 -14.06
CA GLY A 22 42.05 -36.22 -15.43
C GLY A 22 42.41 -37.63 -15.87
N TRP A 23 41.44 -38.34 -16.46
CA TRP A 23 41.68 -39.47 -17.35
C TRP A 23 40.71 -39.36 -18.53
N GLY A 24 41.26 -39.47 -19.73
CA GLY A 24 40.52 -39.48 -20.99
C GLY A 24 40.68 -40.79 -21.73
N LEU A 25 39.80 -41.05 -22.70
CA LEU A 25 39.95 -41.93 -23.87
C LEU A 25 38.98 -41.37 -24.94
N LYS A 26 39.45 -40.79 -26.05
CA LYS A 26 39.96 -41.34 -27.32
C LYS A 26 38.85 -41.68 -28.33
N GLU A 27 38.90 -40.97 -29.45
CA GLU A 27 38.00 -40.94 -30.61
C GLU A 27 37.89 -42.25 -31.40
N LYS A 28 36.79 -42.36 -32.16
CA LYS A 28 36.77 -42.88 -33.53
C LYS A 28 35.66 -42.18 -34.35
N GLU A 29 36.06 -41.43 -35.37
CA GLU A 29 35.25 -41.16 -36.57
C GLU A 29 35.09 -42.44 -37.41
N VAL A 30 34.00 -42.54 -38.21
CA VAL A 30 34.01 -42.86 -39.67
C VAL A 30 32.61 -42.61 -40.28
N ILE A 31 32.52 -41.55 -41.11
CA ILE A 31 32.04 -41.41 -42.51
C ILE A 31 30.60 -41.81 -42.97
N SER A 32 29.87 -40.75 -43.39
CA SER A 32 28.95 -40.49 -44.53
C SER A 32 27.95 -41.52 -45.09
N ASN A 33 26.70 -41.08 -45.32
CA ASN A 33 26.16 -40.91 -46.68
C ASN A 33 24.86 -40.08 -46.74
N ALA A 34 24.69 -39.41 -47.89
CA ALA A 34 23.67 -38.43 -48.23
C ALA A 34 22.24 -38.98 -48.37
N THR A 35 21.23 -38.10 -48.30
CA THR A 35 20.37 -37.67 -49.44
C THR A 35 19.13 -36.93 -48.93
N SER A 36 18.84 -35.80 -49.57
CA SER A 36 17.71 -34.88 -49.40
C SER A 36 16.37 -35.41 -49.92
N THR A 37 15.27 -35.06 -49.24
CA THR A 37 13.85 -34.82 -49.68
C THR A 37 12.96 -35.13 -48.45
N THR A 38 11.89 -34.45 -48.05
CA THR A 38 11.03 -33.36 -48.55
C THR A 38 10.09 -32.96 -47.39
N SER A 39 9.58 -31.73 -47.47
CA SER A 39 8.24 -31.28 -47.04
C SER A 39 7.79 -31.41 -45.58
N ASP A 40 7.38 -30.24 -45.07
CA ASP A 40 6.20 -29.98 -44.24
C ASP A 40 6.36 -29.59 -42.76
N SER A 41 5.71 -28.46 -42.48
CA SER A 41 5.28 -27.92 -41.18
C SER A 41 6.34 -27.26 -40.28
N VAL A 42 6.79 -26.07 -40.66
CA VAL A 42 7.05 -25.03 -39.64
C VAL A 42 5.69 -24.54 -39.15
N GLN A 43 5.13 -25.27 -38.20
CA GLN A 43 4.04 -24.77 -37.38
C GLN A 43 4.64 -23.69 -36.49
N ALA A 44 4.56 -22.44 -36.95
CA ALA A 44 4.78 -21.29 -36.10
C ALA A 44 3.82 -21.43 -34.91
N ALA A 45 4.36 -21.76 -33.76
CA ALA A 45 3.65 -21.76 -32.50
C ALA A 45 3.10 -20.34 -32.31
N VAL A 46 1.79 -20.20 -32.57
CA VAL A 46 1.01 -19.09 -32.04
C VAL A 46 1.03 -19.29 -30.53
N THR A 47 2.00 -18.66 -29.87
CA THR A 47 2.07 -18.59 -28.42
C THR A 47 0.92 -17.71 -27.96
N SER A 48 -0.24 -18.33 -27.75
CA SER A 48 -1.36 -17.73 -27.02
C SER A 48 -0.86 -17.37 -25.63
N THR A 49 -0.53 -16.11 -25.40
CA THR A 49 -0.13 -15.61 -24.09
C THR A 49 -1.37 -15.61 -23.18
N ASN A 50 -1.57 -16.70 -22.43
CA ASN A 50 -2.52 -16.71 -21.32
C ASN A 50 -1.96 -15.82 -20.21
N THR A 51 -2.26 -14.52 -20.27
CA THR A 51 -1.91 -13.54 -19.22
C THR A 51 -2.51 -14.00 -17.89
N SER A 52 -1.69 -14.03 -16.83
CA SER A 52 -2.15 -14.49 -15.52
C SER A 52 -3.16 -13.50 -14.90
N THR A 53 -4.04 -14.00 -14.03
CA THR A 53 -5.02 -13.16 -13.31
C THR A 53 -4.35 -12.02 -12.54
N GLU A 54 -3.19 -12.26 -11.94
CA GLU A 54 -2.43 -11.22 -11.23
C GLU A 54 -1.82 -10.17 -12.15
N GLU A 55 -1.40 -10.55 -13.36
CA GLU A 55 -0.91 -9.61 -14.38
C GLU A 55 -2.04 -8.70 -14.88
N LEU A 56 -3.23 -9.26 -15.15
CA LEU A 56 -4.42 -8.47 -15.51
C LEU A 56 -4.82 -7.52 -14.38
N PHE A 57 -4.78 -7.99 -13.13
CA PHE A 57 -5.06 -7.15 -11.98
C PHE A 57 -4.03 -6.03 -11.80
N THR A 58 -2.74 -6.34 -11.96
CA THR A 58 -1.67 -5.34 -11.92
C THR A 58 -1.83 -4.31 -13.03
N LYS A 59 -2.16 -4.74 -14.25
CA LYS A 59 -2.47 -3.84 -15.36
C LYS A 59 -3.65 -2.93 -15.03
N HIS A 60 -4.72 -3.47 -14.46
CA HIS A 60 -5.87 -2.70 -14.01
C HIS A 60 -5.50 -1.63 -12.97
N ILE A 61 -4.67 -1.97 -11.98
CA ILE A 61 -4.16 -1.01 -10.98
C ILE A 61 -3.39 0.11 -11.68
N THR A 62 -2.49 -0.22 -12.60
CA THR A 62 -1.70 0.75 -13.38
C THR A 62 -2.61 1.67 -14.19
N GLU A 63 -3.62 1.13 -14.87
CA GLU A 63 -4.57 1.94 -15.64
C GLU A 63 -5.33 2.95 -14.78
N ILE A 64 -5.80 2.55 -13.58
CA ILE A 64 -6.45 3.50 -12.66
C ILE A 64 -5.43 4.55 -12.20
N TYR A 65 -4.22 4.13 -11.84
CA TYR A 65 -3.17 5.02 -11.35
C TYR A 65 -2.83 6.13 -12.36
N ASP A 66 -2.66 5.74 -13.62
CA ASP A 66 -2.34 6.66 -14.72
C ASP A 66 -3.52 7.55 -15.08
N SER A 67 -4.72 6.96 -15.23
CA SER A 67 -5.95 7.70 -15.59
C SER A 67 -6.33 8.74 -14.53
N ALA A 68 -6.10 8.43 -13.25
CA ALA A 68 -6.37 9.33 -12.15
C ALA A 68 -5.26 10.37 -11.91
N HIS A 69 -4.19 10.35 -12.72
CA HIS A 69 -3.02 11.21 -12.58
C HIS A 69 -2.39 11.18 -11.17
N LEU A 70 -2.36 9.98 -10.55
CA LEU A 70 -1.91 9.83 -9.17
C LEU A 70 -0.41 10.07 -8.99
N SER A 71 0.38 9.80 -10.02
CA SER A 71 1.78 10.21 -10.13
C SER A 71 1.95 11.73 -9.95
N THR A 72 1.18 12.52 -10.70
CA THR A 72 1.21 14.00 -10.61
C THR A 72 0.70 14.49 -9.26
N ALA A 73 -0.27 13.78 -8.67
CA ALA A 73 -0.73 14.03 -7.29
C ALA A 73 0.28 13.54 -6.21
N SER A 74 1.47 13.07 -6.62
CA SER A 74 2.56 12.63 -5.75
C SER A 74 2.25 11.43 -4.86
N LEU A 75 1.27 10.59 -5.20
CA LEU A 75 1.02 9.33 -4.51
C LEU A 75 1.99 8.27 -5.03
N ASN A 76 2.67 7.53 -4.16
CA ASN A 76 3.58 6.46 -4.57
C ASN A 76 2.79 5.26 -5.13
N PHE A 77 3.23 4.71 -6.27
CA PHE A 77 2.57 3.58 -6.92
C PHE A 77 2.44 2.34 -6.03
N GLU A 78 3.46 1.98 -5.26
CA GLU A 78 3.41 0.80 -4.37
C GLU A 78 2.43 1.00 -3.21
N VAL A 79 2.25 2.24 -2.74
CA VAL A 79 1.22 2.57 -1.73
C VAL A 79 -0.16 2.43 -2.34
N PHE A 80 -0.36 2.93 -3.56
CA PHE A 80 -1.62 2.81 -4.29
C PHE A 80 -1.96 1.35 -4.62
N LYS A 81 -0.98 0.57 -5.08
CA LYS A 81 -1.11 -0.86 -5.35
C LYS A 81 -1.58 -1.61 -4.10
N LYS A 82 -0.92 -1.41 -2.96
CA LYS A 82 -1.36 -1.98 -1.67
C LYS A 82 -2.79 -1.59 -1.33
N ALA A 83 -3.14 -0.31 -1.49
CA ALA A 83 -4.48 0.20 -1.21
C ALA A 83 -5.55 -0.50 -2.07
N LEU A 84 -5.30 -0.67 -3.38
CA LEU A 84 -6.22 -1.34 -4.30
C LEU A 84 -6.31 -2.84 -4.06
N THR A 85 -5.21 -3.51 -3.74
CA THR A 85 -5.23 -4.92 -3.33
C THR A 85 -6.18 -5.13 -2.16
N GLY A 86 -6.03 -4.34 -1.08
CA GLY A 86 -6.93 -4.44 0.06
C GLY A 86 -8.36 -4.02 -0.24
N TYR A 87 -8.57 -2.99 -1.07
CA TYR A 87 -9.92 -2.61 -1.51
C TYR A 87 -10.65 -3.77 -2.18
N TYR A 88 -10.00 -4.45 -3.13
CA TYR A 88 -10.61 -5.58 -3.83
C TYR A 88 -10.86 -6.76 -2.90
N HIS A 89 -9.95 -7.06 -1.96
CA HIS A 89 -10.20 -8.09 -0.97
C HIS A 89 -11.41 -7.74 -0.06
N LEU A 90 -11.54 -6.48 0.36
CA LEU A 90 -12.69 -6.02 1.13
C LEU A 90 -14.00 -6.06 0.32
N LYS A 91 -13.94 -5.75 -0.97
CA LYS A 91 -15.08 -5.81 -1.89
C LYS A 91 -15.60 -7.24 -2.05
N GLY A 92 -14.70 -8.22 -2.26
CA GLY A 92 -15.06 -9.63 -2.36
C GLY A 92 -15.68 -10.21 -1.10
N ASN A 93 -15.32 -9.65 0.07
CA ASN A 93 -15.87 -10.02 1.37
C ASN A 93 -17.07 -9.17 1.82
N PHE A 94 -17.65 -8.37 0.91
CA PHE A 94 -18.80 -7.49 1.16
C PHE A 94 -18.61 -6.54 2.37
N LYS A 95 -17.36 -6.14 2.66
CA LYS A 95 -17.05 -5.23 3.76
C LYS A 95 -17.21 -3.76 3.37
N VAL A 96 -17.04 -3.45 2.09
CA VAL A 96 -17.26 -2.12 1.51
C VAL A 96 -18.54 -2.11 0.67
N SER A 97 -19.10 -0.93 0.44
CA SER A 97 -20.26 -0.74 -0.43
C SER A 97 -19.97 -1.21 -1.86
N GLY A 98 -20.93 -1.94 -2.46
CA GLY A 98 -20.87 -2.31 -3.88
C GLY A 98 -21.04 -1.10 -4.81
N ASP A 99 -21.81 -0.10 -4.37
CA ASP A 99 -22.18 1.06 -5.19
C ASP A 99 -21.18 2.22 -5.07
N LYS A 100 -20.46 2.31 -3.94
CA LYS A 100 -19.48 3.38 -3.69
C LYS A 100 -18.06 2.89 -3.89
N GLN A 101 -17.55 3.06 -5.10
CA GLN A 101 -16.17 2.70 -5.47
C GLN A 101 -15.18 3.80 -5.10
N ILE A 102 -15.13 4.14 -3.81
CA ILE A 102 -14.29 5.22 -3.26
C ILE A 102 -13.30 4.63 -2.26
N ILE A 103 -12.04 5.07 -2.36
CA ILE A 103 -11.01 4.77 -1.37
C ILE A 103 -10.30 6.04 -0.90
N SER A 104 -10.09 6.14 0.41
CA SER A 104 -9.21 7.14 1.02
C SER A 104 -7.85 6.53 1.31
N ILE A 105 -6.77 7.22 0.97
CA ILE A 105 -5.38 6.75 1.15
C ILE A 105 -4.62 7.83 1.91
N VAL A 106 -4.01 7.46 3.03
CA VAL A 106 -3.13 8.32 3.81
C VAL A 106 -1.72 7.74 3.78
N ASP A 107 -0.76 8.53 3.32
CA ASP A 107 0.65 8.12 3.21
C ASP A 107 1.51 8.85 4.23
N PHE A 108 1.79 8.20 5.36
CA PHE A 108 2.63 8.74 6.42
C PHE A 108 4.14 8.66 6.12
N THR A 109 4.55 8.14 4.96
CA THR A 109 5.94 8.33 4.48
C THR A 109 6.21 9.79 4.10
N LYS A 110 5.16 10.61 3.97
CA LYS A 110 5.27 12.06 3.73
C LYS A 110 5.14 12.87 5.03
N PRO A 111 5.86 14.00 5.12
CA PRO A 111 5.77 14.89 6.27
C PRO A 111 4.36 15.48 6.42
N SER A 112 3.98 15.81 7.65
CA SER A 112 2.67 16.35 7.99
C SER A 112 2.40 17.72 7.38
N SER A 113 3.45 18.45 7.04
CA SER A 113 3.40 19.73 6.31
C SER A 113 2.97 19.59 4.85
N GLN A 114 2.88 18.38 4.30
CA GLN A 114 2.49 18.12 2.92
C GLN A 114 1.10 17.48 2.83
N LYS A 115 0.42 17.73 1.70
CA LYS A 115 -0.80 17.01 1.33
C LYS A 115 -0.49 15.53 1.17
N ARG A 116 -1.10 14.71 2.03
CA ARG A 116 -0.82 13.27 2.13
C ARG A 116 -2.07 12.41 2.38
N LEU A 117 -3.25 12.99 2.15
CA LEU A 117 -4.52 12.29 2.01
C LEU A 117 -4.98 12.41 0.55
N TRP A 118 -5.28 11.28 -0.07
CA TRP A 118 -5.97 11.18 -1.35
C TRP A 118 -7.31 10.51 -1.15
N ILE A 119 -8.36 11.02 -1.80
CA ILE A 119 -9.65 10.33 -1.92
C ILE A 119 -9.89 10.12 -3.41
N VAL A 120 -10.01 8.86 -3.82
CA VAL A 120 -10.06 8.45 -5.22
C VAL A 120 -11.41 7.81 -5.51
N ASP A 121 -12.07 8.30 -6.56
CA ASP A 121 -13.19 7.62 -7.20
C ASP A 121 -12.61 6.62 -8.21
N LEU A 122 -12.69 5.33 -7.89
CA LEU A 122 -12.11 4.24 -8.69
C LEU A 122 -12.93 3.97 -9.96
N ALA A 123 -14.24 4.22 -9.91
CA ALA A 123 -15.11 4.05 -11.07
C ALA A 123 -14.84 5.15 -12.10
N LYS A 124 -14.72 6.40 -11.65
CA LYS A 124 -14.40 7.55 -12.52
C LYS A 124 -12.90 7.74 -12.76
N ARG A 125 -12.06 6.92 -12.11
CA ARG A 125 -10.60 7.01 -12.13
C ARG A 125 -10.12 8.44 -11.89
N LYS A 126 -10.57 9.06 -10.79
CA LYS A 126 -10.31 10.48 -10.49
C LYS A 126 -9.98 10.71 -9.03
N VAL A 127 -8.97 11.55 -8.77
CA VAL A 127 -8.74 12.12 -7.44
C VAL A 127 -9.81 13.17 -7.14
N LEU A 128 -10.62 12.91 -6.11
CA LEU A 128 -11.65 13.83 -5.61
C LEU A 128 -11.06 14.85 -4.63
N PHE A 129 -10.13 14.40 -3.78
CA PHE A 129 -9.44 15.25 -2.81
C PHE A 129 -7.97 14.88 -2.73
N HIS A 130 -7.10 15.89 -2.66
CA HIS A 130 -5.69 15.79 -2.29
C HIS A 130 -5.38 16.90 -1.27
N THR A 131 -5.26 16.53 0.00
CA THR A 131 -5.25 17.51 1.10
C THR A 131 -4.40 17.09 2.31
N LEU A 132 -4.28 17.99 3.28
CA LEU A 132 -3.60 17.78 4.56
C LEU A 132 -4.38 16.78 5.42
N VAL A 133 -3.65 16.00 6.22
CA VAL A 133 -4.25 15.12 7.23
C VAL A 133 -3.30 14.98 8.42
N ALA A 134 -3.84 15.19 9.62
CA ALA A 134 -3.11 15.03 10.87
C ALA A 134 -3.00 13.55 11.27
N HIS A 135 -1.92 13.23 11.97
CA HIS A 135 -1.76 11.98 12.71
C HIS A 135 -1.90 12.25 14.22
N GLY A 136 -1.92 11.17 15.02
CA GLY A 136 -1.93 11.27 16.47
C GLY A 136 -0.62 11.80 17.06
N ARG A 137 -0.68 12.61 18.13
CA ARG A 137 0.49 13.23 18.77
C ARG A 137 1.53 12.24 19.27
N GLY A 138 1.13 11.01 19.60
CA GLY A 138 2.05 9.94 19.99
C GLY A 138 2.82 9.36 18.82
N SER A 139 2.43 9.65 17.57
CA SER A 139 3.05 9.09 16.37
C SER A 139 4.29 9.84 15.90
N GLY A 140 4.52 11.07 16.37
CA GLY A 140 5.68 11.88 15.98
C GLY A 140 5.34 13.37 15.84
N GLY A 141 6.19 14.10 15.13
CA GLY A 141 6.07 15.54 14.89
C GLY A 141 5.82 15.84 13.41
N LEU A 142 6.87 16.23 12.70
CA LEU A 142 6.82 16.38 11.24
C LEU A 142 6.50 15.04 10.56
N MET A 143 7.20 13.98 10.95
CA MET A 143 6.97 12.61 10.48
C MET A 143 6.10 11.84 11.47
N ALA A 144 5.30 10.90 10.96
CA ALA A 144 4.65 9.87 11.77
C ALA A 144 5.49 8.59 11.71
N GLU A 145 6.12 8.25 12.82
CA GLU A 145 7.14 7.21 12.93
C GLU A 145 6.67 6.04 13.79
N LYS A 146 5.72 6.29 14.71
CA LYS A 146 5.25 5.29 15.66
C LYS A 146 3.74 5.09 15.54
N PHE A 147 3.30 3.84 15.56
CA PHE A 147 1.89 3.49 15.43
C PHE A 147 1.48 2.50 16.50
N SER A 148 0.22 2.55 16.93
CA SER A 148 -0.26 1.65 17.97
C SER A 148 -1.77 1.43 17.88
N ASN A 149 -2.18 0.22 18.25
CA ASN A 149 -3.57 -0.18 18.44
C ASN A 149 -4.04 -0.03 19.90
N THR A 150 -3.17 0.45 20.81
CA THR A 150 -3.44 0.52 22.25
C THR A 150 -4.19 1.82 22.60
N SER A 151 -5.17 1.72 23.50
CA SER A 151 -5.87 2.90 24.04
C SER A 151 -4.90 3.85 24.74
N GLU A 152 -5.21 5.14 24.77
CA GLU A 152 -4.41 6.20 25.41
C GLU A 152 -2.96 6.38 24.90
N SER A 153 -2.54 5.60 23.89
CA SER A 153 -1.25 5.81 23.22
C SER A 153 -1.17 7.16 22.49
N HIS A 154 -2.33 7.73 22.14
CA HIS A 154 -2.48 8.89 21.26
C HIS A 154 -1.78 8.74 19.89
N GLN A 155 -1.48 7.51 19.48
CA GLN A 155 -0.86 7.18 18.20
C GLN A 155 -1.93 6.89 17.15
N SER A 156 -1.67 7.22 15.90
CA SER A 156 -2.45 6.64 14.81
C SER A 156 -2.13 5.14 14.69
N SER A 157 -3.05 4.38 14.10
CA SER A 157 -2.87 2.96 13.77
C SER A 157 -2.85 2.78 12.25
N LEU A 158 -2.00 1.88 11.74
CA LEU A 158 -1.89 1.60 10.31
C LEU A 158 -2.97 0.61 9.84
N GLY A 159 -3.09 0.47 8.52
CA GLY A 159 -3.90 -0.54 7.87
C GLY A 159 -5.22 -0.03 7.31
N PHE A 160 -6.08 -0.97 6.96
CA PHE A 160 -7.40 -0.78 6.38
C PHE A 160 -8.47 -0.56 7.44
N TYR A 161 -9.31 0.43 7.13
CA TYR A 161 -10.51 0.79 7.84
C TYR A 161 -11.69 0.77 6.87
N VAL A 162 -12.87 0.55 7.41
CA VAL A 162 -14.14 0.81 6.73
C VAL A 162 -14.84 1.94 7.46
N THR A 163 -15.37 2.89 6.70
CA THR A 163 -16.17 3.99 7.25
C THR A 163 -17.53 3.50 7.71
N ASP A 164 -17.98 4.01 8.85
CA ASP A 164 -19.21 3.59 9.51
C ASP A 164 -20.17 4.78 9.65
N ASP A 165 -20.98 4.81 10.70
CA ASP A 165 -21.93 5.91 10.93
C ASP A 165 -21.25 7.26 11.25
N THR A 166 -21.95 8.33 10.87
CA THR A 166 -21.60 9.70 11.26
C THR A 166 -22.28 10.10 12.56
N TYR A 167 -21.67 11.00 13.32
CA TYR A 167 -22.31 11.66 14.46
C TYR A 167 -21.81 13.10 14.60
N ILE A 168 -22.51 13.91 15.38
CA ILE A 168 -22.07 15.26 15.74
C ILE A 168 -21.38 15.18 17.11
N GLY A 169 -20.10 15.52 17.17
CA GLY A 169 -19.31 15.56 18.39
C GLY A 169 -18.74 16.96 18.66
N LYS A 170 -17.79 17.06 19.59
CA LYS A 170 -17.10 18.32 19.92
C LYS A 170 -16.33 18.96 18.75
N HIS A 171 -16.05 18.19 17.71
CA HIS A 171 -15.39 18.63 16.47
C HIS A 171 -16.39 18.80 15.30
N GLY A 172 -17.70 18.88 15.60
CA GLY A 172 -18.75 18.90 14.59
C GLY A 172 -18.99 17.52 13.96
N LEU A 173 -19.29 17.50 12.67
CA LEU A 173 -19.52 16.26 11.92
C LEU A 173 -18.28 15.36 11.99
N SER A 174 -18.47 14.14 12.49
CA SER A 174 -17.44 13.13 12.66
C SER A 174 -17.88 11.81 12.05
N LEU A 175 -16.95 11.07 11.45
CA LEU A 175 -17.20 9.79 10.79
C LEU A 175 -16.45 8.66 11.48
N ARG A 176 -17.17 7.66 11.97
CA ARG A 176 -16.57 6.50 12.65
C ARG A 176 -15.75 5.64 11.70
N LEU A 177 -14.67 5.08 12.22
CA LEU A 177 -13.78 4.17 11.51
C LEU A 177 -13.71 2.82 12.23
N LYS A 178 -13.99 1.75 11.48
CA LYS A 178 -13.79 0.38 11.92
C LYS A 178 -12.50 -0.17 11.32
N GLY A 179 -11.49 -0.41 12.15
CA GLY A 179 -10.25 -1.05 11.73
C GLY A 179 -10.41 -2.55 11.51
N LEU A 180 -9.75 -3.08 10.48
CA LEU A 180 -9.87 -4.47 10.03
C LEU A 180 -8.58 -5.29 10.16
N ASP A 181 -7.45 -4.67 10.46
CA ASP A 181 -6.14 -5.32 10.51
C ASP A 181 -5.76 -5.73 11.93
N LYS A 182 -5.77 -7.05 12.15
CA LYS A 182 -5.39 -7.68 13.42
C LYS A 182 -3.98 -7.26 13.82
N GLY A 183 -3.83 -6.77 15.05
CA GLY A 183 -2.56 -6.27 15.59
C GLY A 183 -2.25 -4.82 15.23
N TYR A 184 -2.97 -4.21 14.28
CA TYR A 184 -2.69 -2.84 13.82
C TYR A 184 -3.78 -1.85 14.23
N ASN A 185 -5.06 -2.13 13.95
CA ASN A 185 -6.12 -1.12 14.10
C ASN A 185 -7.48 -1.64 14.61
N THR A 186 -7.59 -2.90 15.02
CA THR A 186 -8.88 -3.50 15.45
C THR A 186 -9.57 -2.76 16.60
N ASN A 187 -8.84 -1.98 17.40
CA ASN A 187 -9.40 -1.22 18.52
C ASN A 187 -9.89 0.18 18.11
N ALA A 188 -9.88 0.54 16.82
CA ALA A 188 -10.21 1.88 16.34
C ALA A 188 -11.55 2.42 16.89
N LEU A 189 -12.62 1.61 16.87
CA LEU A 189 -13.92 2.01 17.40
C LEU A 189 -13.88 2.24 18.92
N ALA A 190 -13.28 1.32 19.67
CA ALA A 190 -13.15 1.43 21.13
C ALA A 190 -12.29 2.64 21.54
N ARG A 191 -11.33 3.01 20.71
CA ARG A 191 -10.46 4.19 20.87
C ARG A 191 -11.08 5.49 20.33
N ALA A 192 -12.35 5.44 19.90
CA ALA A 192 -13.05 6.57 19.29
C ALA A 192 -12.29 7.22 18.12
N ILE A 193 -11.62 6.42 17.29
CA ILE A 193 -10.92 6.88 16.09
C ILE A 193 -11.95 7.22 15.00
N VAL A 194 -11.92 8.47 14.54
CA VAL A 194 -12.89 9.05 13.60
C VAL A 194 -12.17 9.96 12.60
N VAL A 195 -12.77 10.20 11.43
CA VAL A 195 -12.43 11.35 10.59
C VAL A 195 -13.19 12.56 11.13
N HIS A 196 -12.51 13.68 11.36
CA HIS A 196 -13.12 14.93 11.82
C HIS A 196 -12.33 16.15 11.34
N GLY A 197 -12.94 17.35 11.43
CA GLY A 197 -12.27 18.62 11.16
C GLY A 197 -11.46 19.12 12.36
N ALA A 198 -10.37 19.85 12.11
CA ALA A 198 -9.65 20.58 13.15
C ALA A 198 -8.92 21.82 12.60
N ASP A 199 -8.99 22.95 13.32
CA ASP A 199 -8.41 24.24 12.88
C ASP A 199 -6.89 24.20 12.72
N TYR A 200 -6.22 23.33 13.49
CA TYR A 200 -4.78 23.10 13.41
C TYR A 200 -4.37 22.34 12.14
N VAL A 201 -5.33 21.88 11.33
CA VAL A 201 -5.10 21.23 10.03
C VAL A 201 -5.19 22.28 8.93
N SER A 202 -4.22 23.18 8.89
CA SER A 202 -4.18 24.28 7.93
C SER A 202 -2.75 24.62 7.50
N GLN A 203 -2.62 25.20 6.30
CA GLN A 203 -1.32 25.66 5.82
C GLN A 203 -0.74 26.77 6.70
N ASN A 204 -1.60 27.62 7.28
CA ASN A 204 -1.18 28.64 8.23
C ASN A 204 -0.51 28.03 9.47
N PHE A 205 -1.09 26.96 10.04
CA PHE A 205 -0.49 26.25 11.16
C PHE A 205 0.89 25.69 10.78
N VAL A 206 1.01 25.08 9.59
CA VAL A 206 2.27 24.55 9.06
C VAL A 206 3.32 25.65 8.92
N SER A 207 2.96 26.80 8.34
CA SER A 207 3.89 27.92 8.17
C SER A 207 4.42 28.49 9.48
N GLN A 208 3.60 28.46 10.55
CA GLN A 208 4.00 28.97 11.86
C GLN A 208 4.82 27.97 12.70
N ASN A 209 4.55 26.67 12.54
CA ASN A 209 5.10 25.63 13.43
C ASN A 209 6.11 24.70 12.74
N GLY A 210 6.20 24.72 11.42
CA GLY A 210 7.02 23.80 10.61
C GLY A 210 6.42 22.40 10.43
N TYR A 211 5.32 22.07 11.12
CA TYR A 211 4.58 20.82 11.03
C TYR A 211 3.08 21.06 11.28
N LEU A 212 2.23 20.12 10.87
CA LEU A 212 0.77 20.20 11.06
C LEU A 212 0.37 19.86 12.50
N GLY A 213 -0.72 20.43 13.02
CA GLY A 213 -1.24 20.01 14.33
C GLY A 213 -1.58 18.52 14.39
N ARG A 214 -1.69 17.99 15.61
CA ARG A 214 -1.75 16.54 15.86
C ARG A 214 -2.94 16.19 16.75
N SER A 215 -3.65 15.12 16.38
CA SER A 215 -4.82 14.61 17.11
C SER A 215 -4.44 13.64 18.23
N HIS A 216 -5.37 12.84 18.73
CA HIS A 216 -5.12 11.69 19.61
C HIS A 216 -5.17 10.34 18.88
N GLY A 217 -4.98 10.35 17.56
CA GLY A 217 -4.92 9.16 16.71
C GLY A 217 -5.82 9.26 15.48
N CYS A 218 -6.84 10.11 15.55
CA CYS A 218 -7.79 10.40 14.49
C CYS A 218 -7.12 11.02 13.25
N PRO A 219 -7.46 10.58 12.02
CA PRO A 219 -7.15 11.34 10.81
C PRO A 219 -8.00 12.62 10.77
N ALA A 220 -7.44 13.73 11.28
CA ALA A 220 -8.10 15.03 11.24
C ALA A 220 -7.79 15.75 9.92
N VAL A 221 -8.80 16.37 9.32
CA VAL A 221 -8.74 17.06 8.01
C VAL A 221 -9.04 18.56 8.18
N PRO A 222 -8.80 19.41 7.15
CA PRO A 222 -9.16 20.82 7.23
C PRO A 222 -10.67 21.01 7.46
N VAL A 223 -11.04 21.98 8.30
CA VAL A 223 -12.44 22.23 8.69
C VAL A 223 -13.30 22.55 7.48
N GLU A 224 -12.78 23.36 6.56
CA GLU A 224 -13.45 23.79 5.33
C GLU A 224 -13.75 22.63 4.37
N LEU A 225 -13.04 21.50 4.47
CA LEU A 225 -13.26 20.32 3.64
C LEU A 225 -14.03 19.20 4.36
N THR A 226 -14.28 19.34 5.67
CA THR A 226 -14.74 18.23 6.52
C THR A 226 -16.08 17.66 6.05
N ASN A 227 -17.05 18.52 5.76
CA ASN A 227 -18.38 18.09 5.34
C ASN A 227 -18.35 17.37 3.99
N ASP A 228 -17.63 17.91 3.01
CA ASP A 228 -17.54 17.34 1.67
C ASP A 228 -16.77 16.02 1.67
N ILE A 229 -15.68 15.93 2.44
CA ILE A 229 -14.93 14.69 2.65
C ILE A 229 -15.84 13.64 3.27
N ILE A 230 -16.47 13.93 4.43
CA ILE A 230 -17.31 12.95 5.13
C ILE A 230 -18.50 12.52 4.27
N LYS A 231 -19.16 13.45 3.56
CA LYS A 231 -20.25 13.10 2.63
C LYS A 231 -19.77 12.17 1.52
N THR A 232 -18.55 12.40 1.01
CA THR A 232 -17.92 11.58 -0.02
C THR A 232 -17.60 10.18 0.49
N ILE A 233 -17.03 10.05 1.68
CA ILE A 233 -16.47 8.78 2.19
C ILE A 233 -17.39 8.05 3.20
N LYS A 234 -18.55 8.60 3.58
CA LYS A 234 -19.51 7.84 4.41
C LYS A 234 -20.12 6.67 3.66
N GLY A 235 -20.69 5.69 4.37
CA GLY A 235 -21.42 4.57 3.77
C GLY A 235 -20.51 3.44 3.31
N LYS A 236 -19.66 2.94 4.21
CA LYS A 236 -18.82 1.75 4.01
C LYS A 236 -17.82 1.87 2.86
N THR A 237 -17.10 2.98 2.76
CA THR A 237 -15.95 3.10 1.84
C THR A 237 -14.66 2.65 2.54
N ALA A 238 -13.65 2.26 1.77
CA ALA A 238 -12.35 1.89 2.32
C ALA A 238 -11.52 3.14 2.68
N MET A 239 -10.73 3.02 3.75
CA MET A 239 -9.65 3.95 4.06
C MET A 239 -8.39 3.15 4.40
N PHE A 240 -7.25 3.52 3.83
CA PHE A 240 -5.96 2.86 4.04
C PHE A 240 -4.94 3.86 4.59
N LEU A 241 -4.43 3.60 5.80
CA LEU A 241 -3.35 4.39 6.43
C LEU A 241 -2.05 3.59 6.34
N TYR A 242 -1.09 4.13 5.58
CA TYR A 242 0.19 3.48 5.33
C TYR A 242 1.35 4.25 5.95
N SER A 243 2.37 3.51 6.38
CA SER A 243 3.71 4.04 6.61
C SER A 243 4.76 3.03 6.18
N GLY A 244 5.91 3.53 5.74
CA GLY A 244 7.12 2.74 5.51
C GLY A 244 8.12 2.80 6.68
N SER A 245 7.78 3.50 7.77
CA SER A 245 8.67 3.70 8.92
C SER A 245 8.90 2.40 9.70
N THR A 246 10.17 2.04 9.87
CA THR A 246 10.63 0.98 10.79
C THR A 246 10.50 1.46 12.25
N PRO A 247 10.29 0.55 13.23
CA PRO A 247 10.50 -0.90 13.16
C PRO A 247 9.27 -1.74 12.79
N VAL A 248 8.07 -1.15 12.66
CA VAL A 248 6.85 -1.92 12.39
C VAL A 248 6.72 -2.18 10.90
N SER A 249 7.17 -3.36 10.44
CA SER A 249 6.82 -3.85 9.11
C SER A 249 5.31 -4.09 9.06
N TYR A 250 4.59 -3.25 8.31
CA TYR A 250 3.15 -3.43 8.11
C TYR A 250 2.90 -4.67 7.25
N SER A 251 2.13 -5.61 7.80
CA SER A 251 1.64 -6.81 7.12
C SER A 251 0.13 -6.93 7.31
N SER A 252 -0.55 -7.52 6.34
CA SER A 252 -1.99 -7.70 6.39
C SER A 252 -2.42 -8.82 5.46
N ASN A 253 -3.39 -9.63 5.90
CA ASN A 253 -4.06 -10.62 5.03
C ASN A 253 -4.85 -9.93 3.92
N LEU A 254 -5.14 -8.63 4.04
CA LEU A 254 -5.78 -7.83 3.00
C LEU A 254 -4.83 -7.51 1.84
N LEU A 255 -3.52 -7.77 1.98
CA LEU A 255 -2.54 -7.55 0.91
C LEU A 255 -2.26 -8.79 0.04
N ASP A 256 -3.07 -9.85 0.15
CA ASP A 256 -3.00 -11.01 -0.74
C ASP A 256 -3.43 -10.63 -2.17
N ALA A 257 -2.47 -10.63 -3.10
CA ALA A 257 -2.69 -10.22 -4.49
C ALA A 257 -3.56 -11.22 -5.26
N GLN A 258 -3.43 -12.51 -5.00
CA GLN A 258 -4.19 -13.55 -5.69
C GLN A 258 -5.67 -13.46 -5.33
N VAL A 259 -5.99 -13.25 -4.05
CA VAL A 259 -7.39 -13.09 -3.59
C VAL A 259 -8.01 -11.82 -4.19
N ALA A 260 -7.28 -10.71 -4.20
CA ALA A 260 -7.74 -9.47 -4.79
C ALA A 260 -7.94 -9.61 -6.32
N ALA A 261 -7.01 -10.24 -7.02
CA ALA A 261 -7.07 -10.46 -8.46
C ALA A 261 -8.24 -11.37 -8.85
N ASN A 262 -8.50 -12.43 -8.08
CA ASN A 262 -9.67 -13.29 -8.28
C ASN A 262 -10.98 -12.52 -8.12
N THR A 263 -11.07 -11.65 -7.10
CA THR A 263 -12.25 -10.79 -6.90
C THR A 263 -12.47 -9.85 -8.08
N PHE A 264 -11.40 -9.22 -8.58
CA PHE A 264 -11.44 -8.35 -9.76
C PHE A 264 -11.95 -9.11 -11.00
N MET A 265 -11.43 -10.30 -11.27
CA MET A 265 -11.82 -11.10 -12.44
C MET A 265 -13.29 -11.50 -12.38
N SER A 266 -13.78 -11.98 -11.23
CA SER A 266 -15.18 -12.37 -11.06
C SER A 266 -16.15 -11.22 -11.31
N ALA A 267 -15.78 -10.00 -10.93
CA ALA A 267 -16.59 -8.81 -11.16
C ALA A 267 -16.64 -8.36 -12.63
N ASN A 268 -15.61 -8.66 -13.42
CA ASN A 268 -15.59 -8.31 -14.85
C ASN A 268 -16.26 -9.37 -15.73
N GLN A 269 -16.22 -10.64 -15.34
CA GLN A 269 -16.91 -11.71 -16.07
C GLN A 269 -18.45 -11.59 -15.98
N SER A 270 -18.98 -11.12 -14.85
CA SER A 270 -20.41 -10.87 -14.68
C SER A 270 -20.93 -9.69 -15.52
N LEU A 271 -20.05 -8.78 -15.95
CA LEU A 271 -20.39 -7.67 -16.85
C LEU A 271 -20.36 -8.07 -18.34
N ALA A 272 -19.65 -9.14 -18.70
CA ALA A 272 -19.54 -9.64 -20.07
C ALA A 272 -20.65 -10.62 -20.46
N THR A 273 -21.49 -11.02 -19.50
CA THR A 273 -22.59 -12.00 -19.66
C THR A 273 -23.98 -11.36 -19.64
N LEU A 274 -24.05 -10.02 -19.64
CA LEU A 274 -25.26 -9.21 -19.77
C LEU A 274 -25.24 -8.44 -21.09
#